data_AF-A0AAN8GT44-F1
#
_entry.id   AF-A0AAN8GT44-F1
#
_cell.length_a   1.000
_cell.length_b   1.000
_cell.length_c   1.000
_cell.angle_alpha   90.00
_cell.angle_beta   90.00
_cell.angle_gamma   90.00
#
_symmetry.space_group_name_H-M   'P 1'
#
loop_
_entity.id
_entity.type
_entity.pdbx_description
1 polymer ?
#
loop_
_entity_poly.entity_id
_entity_poly.type
_entity_poly.pdbx_seq_one_letter_code
_entity_poly.pdbx_strand_id
1 'polypeptide(L)'
;MAVKSADANGVLAALLEALHHVDLTDGDIKKKMIACTFDGASVNQGAKGGVIVKLRELMGHVLISIWCAPHKLELLLLDATKATDFIDIIEKGVDPIYRLYYGSGKRRREVNAISAVIQ
;
A
#
# COMPACT_ATOMS: atom_id res chain seq x y z
N MET A 1 10.93 11.53 -4.11
CA MET A 1 12.03 11.22 -3.18
C MET A 1 12.00 9.72 -2.85
N ALA A 2 13.12 9.00 -2.93
CA ALA A 2 13.11 7.54 -2.88
C ALA A 2 13.17 7.00 -1.43
N VAL A 3 12.32 6.01 -1.13
CA VAL A 3 12.37 5.27 0.13
C VAL A 3 13.59 4.35 0.13
N LYS A 4 14.56 4.61 1.01
CA LYS A 4 15.84 3.87 1.07
C LYS A 4 15.71 2.51 1.75
N SER A 5 14.77 2.37 2.70
CA SER A 5 14.40 1.09 3.32
C SER A 5 12.90 1.02 3.54
N ALA A 6 12.30 -0.16 3.32
CA ALA A 6 10.86 -0.38 3.46
C ALA A 6 10.42 -0.60 4.93
N ASP A 7 11.15 0.00 5.88
CA ASP A 7 10.83 0.00 7.30
C ASP A 7 10.36 1.39 7.75
N ALA A 8 9.88 1.50 8.99
CA ALA A 8 9.28 2.73 9.47
C ALA A 8 10.25 3.92 9.53
N ASN A 9 11.56 3.69 9.73
CA ASN A 9 12.55 4.77 9.71
C ASN A 9 12.80 5.24 8.28
N GLY A 10 12.92 4.30 7.33
CA GLY A 10 13.11 4.62 5.93
C GLY A 10 11.94 5.40 5.34
N VAL A 11 10.71 5.01 5.67
CA VAL A 11 9.50 5.74 5.26
C VAL A 11 9.44 7.13 5.92
N LEU A 12 9.73 7.23 7.23
CA LEU A 12 9.74 8.53 7.92
C LEU A 12 10.78 9.49 7.33
N ALA A 13 12.00 9.01 7.07
CA ALA A 13 13.05 9.82 6.48
C ALA A 13 12.66 10.33 5.09
N ALA A 14 12.06 9.46 4.26
CA ALA A 14 11.58 9.85 2.95
C ALA A 14 10.43 10.87 3.01
N LEU A 15 9.54 10.74 4.00
CA LEU A 15 8.47 11.70 4.26
C LEU A 15 9.02 13.07 4.67
N LEU A 16 9.97 13.12 5.61
CA LEU A 16 10.54 14.39 6.09
C LEU A 16 11.30 15.12 5.00
N GLU A 17 12.16 14.43 4.25
CA GLU A 17 12.92 15.06 3.17
C GLU A 17 11.97 15.48 2.01
N ALA A 18 10.83 14.81 1.81
CA ALA A 18 9.79 15.27 0.87
C ALA A 18 9.06 16.54 1.36
N LEU A 19 8.84 16.69 2.68
CA LEU A 19 8.30 17.92 3.27
C LEU A 19 9.31 19.06 3.22
N HIS A 20 10.59 18.76 3.46
CA HIS A 20 11.68 19.73 3.32
C HIS A 20 11.83 20.20 1.87
N HIS A 21 11.57 19.34 0.89
CA HIS A 21 11.58 19.70 -0.53
C HIS A 21 10.49 20.70 -0.93
N VAL A 22 9.46 20.90 -0.10
CA VAL A 22 8.44 21.94 -0.28
C VAL A 22 8.59 23.07 0.75
N ASP A 23 9.82 23.29 1.21
CA ASP A 23 10.24 24.36 2.13
C ASP A 23 9.56 24.35 3.51
N LEU A 24 9.02 23.20 3.94
CA LEU A 24 8.55 23.03 5.31
C LEU A 24 9.70 22.63 6.21
N THR A 25 10.04 23.47 7.19
CA THR A 25 11.08 23.15 8.18
C THR A 25 10.57 22.17 9.23
N ASP A 26 11.48 21.55 10.00
CA ASP A 26 11.09 20.73 11.15
C ASP A 26 10.22 21.51 12.16
N GLY A 27 10.48 22.80 12.33
CA GLY A 27 9.67 23.68 13.17
C GLY A 27 8.26 23.87 12.62
N ASP A 28 8.11 24.04 11.31
CA ASP A 28 6.80 24.11 10.65
C ASP A 28 6.03 22.81 10.80
N ILE A 29 6.68 21.67 10.53
CA ILE A 29 6.06 20.34 10.61
C ILE A 29 5.56 20.11 12.04
N LYS A 30 6.41 20.31 13.06
CA LYS A 30 6.01 20.16 14.47
C LYS A 30 4.90 21.11 14.88
N LYS A 31 4.86 22.35 14.38
CA LYS A 31 3.83 23.30 14.80
C LYS A 31 2.49 23.12 14.06
N LYS A 32 2.53 22.68 12.80
CA LYS A 32 1.37 22.72 11.87
C LYS A 32 0.76 21.35 11.59
N MET A 33 1.50 20.25 11.77
CA MET A 33 0.98 18.91 11.49
C MET A 33 0.07 18.44 12.63
N ILE A 34 -1.23 18.38 12.35
CA ILE A 34 -2.26 17.96 13.32
C ILE A 34 -2.80 16.55 13.07
N ALA A 35 -2.70 16.08 11.82
CA ALA A 35 -3.22 14.79 11.42
C ALA A 35 -2.40 14.19 10.28
N CYS A 36 -2.42 12.86 10.20
CA CYS A 36 -1.83 12.09 9.12
C CYS A 36 -2.72 10.89 8.77
N THR A 37 -2.74 10.51 7.50
CA THR A 37 -3.44 9.31 7.02
C THR A 37 -2.45 8.36 6.38
N PHE A 38 -2.48 7.10 6.77
CA PHE A 38 -1.67 6.04 6.16
C PHE A 38 -2.54 4.81 5.87
N ASP A 39 -2.07 3.95 4.96
CA ASP A 39 -2.63 2.61 4.77
C ASP A 39 -2.49 1.76 6.05
N GLY A 40 -3.05 0.55 6.02
CA GLY A 40 -3.09 -0.37 7.15
C GLY A 40 -1.81 -1.17 7.37
N ALA A 41 -0.75 -0.93 6.60
CA ALA A 41 0.47 -1.70 6.72
C ALA A 41 1.10 -1.49 8.10
N SER A 42 1.61 -2.57 8.70
CA SER A 42 2.25 -2.53 10.03
C SER A 42 3.41 -1.54 10.09
N VAL A 43 4.14 -1.35 8.98
CA VAL A 43 5.21 -0.34 8.86
C VAL A 43 4.67 1.08 9.12
N ASN A 44 3.43 1.37 8.72
CA ASN A 44 2.84 2.70 8.87
C ASN A 44 2.07 2.85 10.18
N GLN A 45 1.14 1.92 10.46
CA GLN A 45 0.17 1.98 11.58
C GLN A 45 0.58 1.16 12.81
N GLY A 46 1.71 0.45 12.78
CA GLY A 46 2.13 -0.45 13.85
C GLY A 46 2.25 0.26 15.20
N ALA A 47 1.57 -0.27 16.23
CA ALA A 47 1.41 0.38 17.54
C ALA A 47 2.72 0.58 18.33
N LYS A 48 3.78 -0.18 18.02
CA LYS A 48 5.07 -0.14 18.75
C LYS A 48 6.21 0.54 17.99
N GLY A 49 6.09 0.69 16.67
CA GLY A 49 7.24 1.11 15.87
C GLY A 49 6.89 1.53 14.45
N GLY A 50 5.60 1.70 14.13
CA GLY A 50 5.19 2.23 12.85
C GLY A 50 5.52 3.71 12.70
N VAL A 51 5.44 4.21 11.47
CA VAL A 51 5.66 5.62 11.13
C VAL A 51 4.85 6.57 12.02
N ILE A 52 3.60 6.22 12.34
CA ILE A 52 2.73 7.05 13.21
C ILE A 52 3.28 7.22 14.63
N VAL A 53 3.87 6.17 15.20
CA VAL A 53 4.46 6.23 16.54
C VAL A 53 5.66 7.18 16.52
N LYS A 54 6.53 7.02 15.52
CA LYS A 54 7.72 7.86 15.35
C LYS A 54 7.36 9.32 15.04
N LEU A 55 6.32 9.57 14.24
CA LEU A 55 5.82 10.90 13.98
C LEU A 55 5.28 11.55 15.26
N ARG A 56 4.51 10.82 16.08
CA ARG A 56 4.03 11.32 17.38
C ARG A 56 5.17 11.72 18.30
N GLU A 57 6.21 10.89 18.39
CA GLU A 57 7.43 11.18 19.15
C GLU A 57 8.14 12.45 18.63
N LEU A 58 8.24 12.61 17.31
CA LEU A 58 8.84 13.78 16.69
C LEU A 58 8.03 15.06 16.93
N MET A 59 6.70 14.95 16.86
CA MET A 59 5.77 16.07 16.95
C MET A 59 5.72 16.65 18.38
N GLY A 60 5.71 15.79 19.41
CA GLY A 60 5.64 16.22 20.80
C GLY A 60 4.26 16.72 21.25
N HIS A 61 3.25 16.64 20.37
CA HIS A 61 1.83 16.92 20.66
C HIS A 61 0.94 15.80 20.08
N VAL A 62 -0.37 15.90 20.34
CA VAL A 62 -1.35 14.92 19.87
C VAL A 62 -1.44 14.98 18.34
N LEU A 63 -0.99 13.91 17.68
CA LEU A 63 -1.16 13.70 16.24
C LEU A 63 -2.31 12.70 15.98
N ILE A 64 -3.34 13.18 15.28
CA ILE A 64 -4.48 12.37 14.87
C ILE A 64 -4.04 11.45 13.73
N SER A 65 -4.06 10.14 13.98
CA SER A 65 -3.83 9.16 12.92
C SER A 65 -5.17 8.67 12.39
N ILE A 66 -5.35 8.75 11.08
CA ILE A 66 -6.52 8.22 10.39
C ILE A 66 -6.08 7.01 9.57
N TRP A 67 -6.84 5.93 9.68
CA TRP A 67 -6.64 4.77 8.83
C TRP A 67 -7.30 5.03 7.47
N CYS A 68 -6.54 4.91 6.39
CA CYS A 68 -7.02 5.06 5.01
C CYS A 68 -8.30 4.22 4.77
N ALA A 69 -9.44 4.89 4.61
CA ALA A 69 -10.75 4.23 4.47
C ALA A 69 -10.85 3.34 3.23
N PRO A 70 -10.37 3.74 2.03
CA PRO A 70 -10.35 2.87 0.86
C PRO A 70 -9.60 1.56 1.09
N HIS A 71 -8.40 1.63 1.67
CA HIS A 71 -7.61 0.42 1.94
C HIS A 71 -8.24 -0.44 3.04
N LYS A 72 -8.87 0.18 4.04
CA LYS A 72 -9.64 -0.55 5.06
C LYS A 72 -10.82 -1.30 4.45
N LEU A 73 -11.52 -0.70 3.49
CA LEU A 73 -12.60 -1.34 2.76
C LEU A 73 -12.09 -2.49 1.88
N GLU A 74 -10.98 -2.27 1.17
CA GLU A 74 -10.30 -3.30 0.38
C GLU A 74 -9.96 -4.53 1.23
N LEU A 75 -9.34 -4.34 2.41
CA LEU A 75 -9.02 -5.42 3.32
C LEU A 75 -10.27 -6.14 3.83
N LEU A 76 -11.33 -5.40 4.17
CA LEU A 76 -12.60 -5.98 4.61
C LEU A 76 -13.25 -6.83 3.51
N LEU A 77 -13.23 -6.36 2.27
CA LEU A 77 -13.73 -7.12 1.12
C LEU A 77 -12.88 -8.38 0.90
N LEU A 78 -11.55 -8.26 0.96
CA LEU A 78 -10.64 -9.39 0.83
C LEU A 78 -10.86 -10.46 1.92
N ASP A 79 -11.17 -10.05 3.15
CA ASP A 79 -11.45 -11.00 4.22
C ASP A 79 -12.84 -11.64 4.06
N ALA A 80 -13.82 -10.90 3.53
CA ALA A 80 -15.12 -11.46 3.16
C ALA A 80 -15.03 -12.46 2.00
N THR A 81 -14.17 -12.21 1.00
CA THR A 81 -13.97 -13.16 -0.11
C THR A 81 -13.32 -14.46 0.37
N LYS A 82 -12.33 -14.39 1.26
CA LYS A 82 -11.72 -15.59 1.89
C LYS A 82 -12.71 -16.42 2.70
N ALA A 83 -13.73 -15.79 3.27
CA ALA A 83 -14.78 -16.49 4.01
C ALA A 83 -15.85 -17.14 3.11
N THR A 84 -15.75 -16.93 1.79
CA THR A 84 -16.73 -17.41 0.81
C THR A 84 -16.10 -18.47 -0.10
N ASP A 85 -16.39 -19.74 0.16
CA ASP A 85 -15.83 -20.89 -0.58
C ASP A 85 -16.01 -20.78 -2.10
N PHE A 86 -17.14 -20.25 -2.56
CA PHE A 86 -17.41 -20.07 -3.98
C PHE A 86 -16.42 -19.11 -4.66
N ILE A 87 -16.04 -18.03 -3.96
CA ILE A 87 -15.08 -17.05 -4.50
C ILE A 87 -13.69 -17.66 -4.53
N ASP A 88 -13.31 -18.42 -3.49
CA ASP A 88 -12.04 -19.15 -3.47
C ASP A 88 -11.93 -20.17 -4.63
N ILE A 89 -13.00 -20.87 -4.97
CA ILE A 89 -13.04 -21.77 -6.14
C ILE A 89 -12.79 -21.00 -7.44
N ILE A 90 -13.45 -19.86 -7.62
CA ILE A 90 -13.26 -19.02 -8.81
C ILE A 90 -11.83 -18.49 -8.87
N GLU A 91 -11.30 -17.93 -7.78
CA GLU A 91 -9.94 -17.40 -7.73
C GLU A 91 -8.92 -18.50 -8.05
N LYS A 92 -9.06 -19.70 -7.46
CA LYS A 92 -8.18 -20.85 -7.76
C LYS A 92 -8.32 -21.38 -9.18
N GLY A 93 -9.46 -21.20 -9.84
CA GLY A 93 -9.65 -21.56 -11.24
C GLY A 93 -9.07 -20.53 -12.21
N VAL A 94 -9.27 -19.24 -11.92
CA VAL A 94 -8.89 -18.13 -12.80
C VAL A 94 -7.43 -17.73 -12.66
N ASP A 95 -6.86 -17.73 -11.44
CA ASP A 95 -5.48 -17.30 -11.21
C ASP A 95 -4.45 -18.14 -11.98
N PRO A 96 -4.55 -19.49 -12.08
CA PRO A 96 -3.65 -20.28 -12.92
C PRO A 96 -3.76 -19.93 -14.40
N ILE A 97 -4.97 -19.72 -14.93
CA ILE A 97 -5.19 -19.33 -16.33
C ILE A 97 -4.56 -17.96 -16.59
N TYR A 98 -4.79 -17.01 -15.69
CA TYR A 98 -4.18 -15.70 -15.74
C TYR A 98 -2.66 -15.80 -15.72
N ARG A 99 -2.06 -16.53 -14.77
CA ARG A 99 -0.60 -16.71 -14.70
C ARG A 99 -0.03 -17.40 -15.94
N LEU A 100 -0.76 -18.38 -16.49
CA LEU A 100 -0.36 -19.13 -17.68
C LEU A 100 -0.21 -18.22 -18.91
N TYR A 101 -1.20 -17.35 -19.16
CA TYR A 101 -1.26 -16.52 -20.37
C TYR A 101 -0.80 -15.07 -20.17
N TYR A 102 -0.88 -14.52 -18.97
CA TYR A 102 -0.38 -13.19 -18.64
C TYR A 102 1.08 -13.23 -18.22
N GLY A 103 1.44 -14.16 -17.33
CA GLY A 103 2.81 -14.27 -16.80
C GLY A 103 3.83 -14.78 -17.81
N SER A 104 3.40 -15.33 -18.95
CA SER A 104 4.29 -15.84 -20.00
C SER A 104 4.12 -15.08 -21.31
N GLY A 105 5.10 -14.24 -21.64
CA GLY A 105 5.13 -13.51 -22.93
C GLY A 105 5.09 -14.43 -24.16
N LYS A 106 5.62 -15.65 -24.07
CA LYS A 106 5.54 -16.66 -25.14
C LYS A 106 4.10 -17.14 -25.33
N ARG A 107 3.46 -17.65 -24.27
CA ARG A 107 2.09 -18.19 -24.33
C ARG A 107 1.06 -17.11 -24.70
N ARG A 108 1.30 -15.86 -24.27
CA ARG A 108 0.51 -14.70 -24.69
C ARG A 108 0.54 -14.49 -26.20
N ARG A 109 1.72 -14.57 -26.82
CA ARG A 109 1.87 -14.43 -28.28
C ARG A 109 1.17 -15.56 -29.02
N GLU A 110 1.28 -16.79 -28.52
CA GLU A 110 0.63 -17.96 -29.11
C GLU A 110 -0.90 -17.83 -29.09
N VAL A 111 -1.49 -17.40 -27.96
CA VAL A 111 -2.94 -17.16 -27.87
C VAL A 111 -3.40 -16.03 -28.79
N ASN A 112 -2.66 -14.93 -28.86
CA ASN A 112 -3.02 -13.82 -29.74
C ASN A 112 -2.95 -14.22 -31.22
N ALA A 113 -1.98 -15.06 -31.60
CA ALA A 113 -1.86 -15.59 -32.95
C ALA A 113 -3.05 -16.50 -33.30
N ILE A 114 -3.49 -17.36 -32.37
CA ILE A 114 -4.69 -18.19 -32.55
C ILE A 114 -5.95 -17.32 -32.65
N SER A 115 -6.09 -16.33 -31.78
CA SER A 115 -7.23 -15.40 -31.79
C SER A 115 -7.37 -14.67 -33.13
N ALA A 116 -6.26 -14.30 -33.75
CA ALA A 116 -6.27 -13.60 -35.04
C ALA A 116 -6.74 -14.47 -36.22
N VAL A 117 -6.77 -15.80 -36.05
CA VAL A 117 -7.23 -16.75 -37.08
C VAL A 117 -8.70 -17.12 -36.90
N ILE A 118 -9.25 -16.94 -35.69
CA ILE A 118 -10.63 -17.34 -35.34
C ILE A 118 -11.62 -16.15 -35.42
N GLN A 119 -11.13 -14.92 -35.57
CA GLN A 119 -11.94 -13.74 -35.90
C GLN A 119 -12.23 -13.64 -37.40
#